data_AF-Q9W483-F1
#
_entry.id   AF-Q9W483-F1
#
_cell.length_a   1.000
_cell.length_b   1.000
_cell.length_c   1.000
_cell.angle_alpha   90.00
_cell.angle_beta   90.00
_cell.angle_gamma   90.00
#
_symmetry.space_group_name_H-M   'P 1'
#
loop_
_entity.id
_entity.type
_entity.pdbx_description
1 polymer ?
#
loop_
_entity_poly.entity_id
_entity_poly.type
_entity_poly.pdbx_seq_one_letter_code
_entity_poly.pdbx_strand_id
1 'polypeptide(L)'
;MVEEIGCQRQTGIVVAMPSQVASNTGTPAPSAGGIHQQHQQQQHQQHQQQQHQQQQHQQHQQQQQQQHQHQQQQQQHLQQQQHHQLQQQQQQQQHQQLASNMSLLTVKGGRYLWTDRELLMHLQNYTPLILLIDFVEKTRTKRFYESSERYEILMLVFIMRKGAPFCENKRFPAEYWVNLSVGPIAEAFDRLQAAIDIPDPQLPIHMSVTDLTSWKQMFDLAMLDIRRFAYYTDPLQLADAGVFNRITFEQRFGMQWQE
;
A
#
# COMPACT_ATOMS: atom_id res chain seq x y z
N MET A 1 -17.40 -31.40 26.28
CA MET A 1 -17.41 -30.06 26.92
C MET A 1 -16.29 -29.27 26.29
N VAL A 2 -16.59 -28.44 25.29
CA VAL A 2 -15.63 -27.55 24.63
C VAL A 2 -16.25 -26.16 24.75
N GLU A 3 -15.65 -25.32 25.58
CA GLU A 3 -16.01 -23.91 25.75
C GLU A 3 -15.39 -23.11 24.61
N GLU A 4 -16.22 -22.58 23.70
CA GLU A 4 -15.83 -21.48 22.82
C GLU A 4 -16.18 -20.16 23.50
N ILE A 5 -15.15 -19.41 23.88
CA ILE A 5 -15.26 -18.05 24.38
C ILE A 5 -15.18 -17.12 23.16
N GLY A 6 -16.31 -16.50 22.82
CA GLY A 6 -16.43 -15.48 21.79
C GLY A 6 -15.85 -14.14 22.21
N CYS A 7 -15.41 -13.35 21.22
CA CYS A 7 -15.20 -11.90 21.34
C CYS A 7 -16.08 -11.19 20.31
N GLN A 8 -17.13 -10.50 20.80
CA GLN A 8 -17.90 -9.48 20.08
C GLN A 8 -17.29 -8.10 20.34
N ARG A 9 -17.18 -7.27 19.28
CA ARG A 9 -17.31 -5.79 19.22
C ARG A 9 -17.04 -5.37 17.77
N GLN A 10 -18.01 -4.91 16.96
CA GLN A 10 -18.83 -3.69 17.01
C GLN A 10 -18.00 -2.39 16.88
N THR A 11 -17.98 -1.80 15.67
CA THR A 11 -18.55 -0.47 15.33
C THR A 11 -18.18 -0.10 13.88
N GLY A 12 -19.20 0.24 13.08
CA GLY A 12 -19.04 0.72 11.72
C GLY A 12 -18.73 2.22 11.64
N ILE A 13 -18.17 2.62 10.51
CA ILE A 13 -18.11 4.01 10.06
C ILE A 13 -18.54 4.01 8.59
N VAL A 14 -19.63 4.74 8.31
CA VAL A 14 -20.12 5.06 6.97
C VAL A 14 -19.62 6.46 6.64
N VAL A 15 -18.86 6.61 5.56
CA VAL A 15 -18.50 7.93 5.00
C VAL A 15 -19.24 8.08 3.68
N ALA A 16 -20.23 8.98 3.67
CA ALA A 16 -20.86 9.49 2.47
C ALA A 16 -20.10 10.73 1.98
N MET A 17 -19.78 10.79 0.68
CA MET A 17 -19.39 12.03 0.00
C MET A 17 -20.50 12.44 -0.99
N PRO A 18 -20.83 13.74 -1.09
CA PRO A 18 -21.82 14.23 -2.04
C PRO A 18 -21.19 14.80 -3.32
N SER A 19 -21.97 14.72 -4.40
CA SER A 19 -22.18 15.67 -5.50
C SER A 19 -21.09 16.71 -5.80
N GLN A 20 -20.72 16.86 -7.09
CA GLN A 20 -21.06 18.08 -7.85
C GLN A 20 -20.59 18.12 -9.33
N VAL A 21 -21.51 18.64 -10.15
CA VAL A 21 -21.47 19.40 -11.43
C VAL A 21 -20.99 18.80 -12.76
N ALA A 22 -21.91 18.96 -13.73
CA ALA A 22 -21.77 18.90 -15.18
C ALA A 22 -20.96 20.06 -15.78
N SER A 23 -20.52 19.93 -17.04
CA SER A 23 -20.67 20.93 -18.13
C SER A 23 -19.80 20.61 -19.37
N ASN A 24 -20.49 20.32 -20.48
CA ASN A 24 -20.34 20.91 -21.82
C ASN A 24 -19.02 20.94 -22.63
N THR A 25 -19.16 20.37 -23.84
CA THR A 25 -18.82 20.91 -25.20
C THR A 25 -17.37 21.14 -25.63
N GLY A 26 -17.05 20.64 -26.83
CA GLY A 26 -16.05 21.27 -27.71
C GLY A 26 -15.37 20.34 -28.70
N THR A 27 -15.90 20.27 -29.92
CA THR A 27 -15.19 19.84 -31.14
C THR A 27 -14.11 20.85 -31.53
N PRO A 28 -13.02 20.40 -32.19
CA PRO A 28 -12.50 21.21 -33.28
C PRO A 28 -12.05 20.40 -34.51
N ALA A 29 -12.28 20.96 -35.69
CA ALA A 29 -11.62 20.63 -36.95
C ALA A 29 -10.64 21.77 -37.30
N PRO A 30 -9.45 21.50 -37.86
CA PRO A 30 -8.63 22.54 -38.45
C PRO A 30 -8.57 22.45 -39.99
N SER A 31 -8.80 23.60 -40.61
CA SER A 31 -8.69 23.88 -42.05
C SER A 31 -7.25 24.19 -42.45
N ALA A 32 -6.88 23.81 -43.67
CA ALA A 32 -5.58 24.07 -44.29
C ALA A 32 -5.60 25.32 -45.20
N GLY A 33 -4.48 26.04 -45.23
CA GLY A 33 -4.03 26.79 -46.40
C GLY A 33 -3.92 28.33 -46.26
N GLY A 34 -2.76 28.89 -46.65
CA GLY A 34 -2.74 30.22 -47.28
C GLY A 34 -1.83 31.33 -46.71
N ILE A 35 -0.52 31.10 -46.64
CA ILE A 35 0.61 31.99 -47.03
C ILE A 35 0.35 33.51 -47.23
N HIS A 36 1.02 34.39 -46.46
CA HIS A 36 1.86 35.53 -46.91
C HIS A 36 2.02 36.63 -45.82
N GLN A 37 3.26 36.90 -45.38
CA GLN A 37 3.95 38.21 -45.41
C GLN A 37 5.08 38.29 -44.38
N GLN A 38 6.31 38.22 -44.91
CA GLN A 38 7.55 38.64 -44.28
C GLN A 38 7.66 40.18 -44.31
N HIS A 39 8.11 40.81 -43.21
CA HIS A 39 9.10 41.91 -43.15
C HIS A 39 8.93 42.70 -41.84
N GLN A 40 9.64 42.31 -40.76
CA GLN A 40 9.99 43.26 -39.68
C GLN A 40 11.15 42.77 -38.77
N GLN A 41 11.97 41.84 -39.25
CA GLN A 41 12.79 40.99 -38.37
C GLN A 41 14.21 41.48 -38.05
N GLN A 42 14.59 42.75 -38.22
CA GLN A 42 16.01 43.15 -38.08
C GLN A 42 16.39 44.14 -36.98
N GLN A 43 15.46 44.76 -36.22
CA GLN A 43 15.87 45.62 -35.09
C GLN A 43 15.75 44.98 -33.70
N HIS A 44 15.14 43.79 -33.58
CA HIS A 44 14.94 43.17 -32.26
C HIS A 44 16.12 42.34 -31.73
N GLN A 45 17.20 42.15 -32.50
CA GLN A 45 18.28 41.25 -32.09
C GLN A 45 19.34 41.87 -31.18
N GLN A 46 19.53 43.20 -31.17
CA GLN A 46 20.59 43.79 -30.33
C GLN A 46 20.15 44.04 -28.88
N HIS A 47 18.85 44.26 -28.63
CA HIS A 47 18.35 44.42 -27.25
C HIS A 47 18.20 43.10 -26.49
N GLN A 48 18.12 41.97 -27.20
CA GLN A 48 18.00 40.66 -26.54
C GLN A 48 19.30 40.18 -25.89
N GLN A 49 20.46 40.63 -26.38
CA GLN A 49 21.74 40.19 -25.83
C GLN A 49 22.11 40.87 -24.51
N GLN A 50 21.70 42.12 -24.29
CA GLN A 50 21.94 42.81 -23.02
C GLN A 50 20.99 42.35 -21.91
N GLN A 51 19.76 41.96 -22.26
CA GLN A 51 18.81 41.43 -21.27
C GLN A 51 19.21 40.03 -20.77
N HIS A 52 19.88 39.21 -21.60
CA HIS A 52 20.35 37.89 -21.19
C HIS A 52 21.53 37.95 -20.20
N GLN A 53 22.39 38.96 -20.29
CA GLN A 53 23.53 39.06 -19.36
C GLN A 53 23.11 39.53 -17.96
N GLN A 54 22.07 40.37 -17.86
CA GLN A 54 21.57 40.80 -16.56
C GLN A 54 20.76 39.70 -15.85
N GLN A 55 20.09 38.83 -16.61
CA GLN A 55 19.34 37.71 -16.05
C GLN A 55 20.25 36.59 -15.51
N GLN A 56 21.44 36.38 -16.10
CA GLN A 56 22.41 35.41 -15.55
C GLN A 56 23.04 35.88 -14.22
N HIS A 57 23.25 37.18 -14.02
CA HIS A 57 23.82 37.66 -12.76
C HIS A 57 22.84 37.56 -11.59
N GLN A 58 21.54 37.70 -11.87
CA GLN A 58 20.51 37.58 -10.82
C GLN A 58 20.28 36.12 -10.40
N GLN A 59 20.46 35.17 -11.33
CA GLN A 59 20.35 33.74 -11.00
C GLN A 59 21.54 33.23 -10.17
N HIS A 60 22.76 33.76 -10.40
CA HIS A 60 23.92 33.39 -9.58
C HIS A 60 23.86 33.94 -8.15
N GLN A 61 23.24 35.11 -7.96
CA GLN A 61 23.12 35.68 -6.62
C GLN A 61 22.05 34.96 -5.77
N GLN A 62 20.98 34.43 -6.38
CA GLN A 62 20.00 33.61 -5.66
C GLN A 62 20.56 32.24 -5.26
N GLN A 63 21.47 31.66 -6.05
CA GLN A 63 22.05 30.36 -5.73
C GLN A 63 23.03 30.42 -4.55
N GLN A 64 23.77 31.52 -4.39
CA GLN A 64 24.63 31.70 -3.20
C GLN A 64 23.84 31.91 -1.91
N GLN A 65 22.65 32.52 -1.98
CA GLN A 65 21.85 32.75 -0.77
C GLN A 65 21.16 31.46 -0.27
N GLN A 66 20.79 30.54 -1.16
CA GLN A 66 20.28 29.22 -0.73
C GLN A 66 21.36 28.34 -0.11
N GLN A 67 22.62 28.47 -0.51
CA GLN A 67 23.69 27.66 0.05
C GLN A 67 24.03 28.05 1.50
N HIS A 68 23.93 29.32 1.86
CA HIS A 68 24.13 29.77 3.25
C HIS A 68 22.98 29.37 4.17
N GLN A 69 21.74 29.30 3.67
CA GLN A 69 20.61 28.90 4.51
C GLN A 69 20.64 27.38 4.84
N HIS A 70 21.14 26.56 3.93
CA HIS A 70 21.32 25.13 4.18
C HIS A 70 22.44 24.82 5.19
N GLN A 71 23.50 25.63 5.21
CA GLN A 71 24.61 25.40 6.15
C GLN A 71 24.24 25.77 7.59
N GLN A 72 23.34 26.74 7.79
CA GLN A 72 22.89 27.12 9.13
C GLN A 72 21.87 26.14 9.73
N GLN A 73 21.01 25.52 8.90
CA GLN A 73 20.11 24.47 9.40
C GLN A 73 20.84 23.17 9.76
N GLN A 74 21.94 22.85 9.08
CA GLN A 74 22.70 21.63 9.40
C GLN A 74 23.41 21.72 10.76
N GLN A 75 23.77 22.94 11.20
CA GLN A 75 24.41 23.13 12.51
C GLN A 75 23.42 23.05 13.69
N GLN A 76 22.16 23.48 13.51
CA GLN A 76 21.13 23.28 14.53
C GLN A 76 20.70 21.81 14.65
N HIS A 77 20.70 21.05 13.55
CA HIS A 77 20.32 19.65 13.61
C HIS A 77 21.37 18.79 14.34
N LEU A 78 22.67 19.12 14.22
CA LEU A 78 23.72 18.39 14.95
C LEU A 78 23.67 18.63 16.47
N GLN A 79 23.25 19.82 16.91
CA GLN A 79 23.19 20.12 18.34
C GLN A 79 21.95 19.52 19.03
N GLN A 80 20.83 19.37 18.32
CA GLN A 80 19.67 18.64 18.86
C GLN A 80 19.89 17.12 18.92
N GLN A 81 20.68 16.56 18.00
CA GLN A 81 20.92 15.11 18.00
C GLN A 81 21.78 14.67 19.19
N GLN A 82 22.70 15.52 19.65
CA GLN A 82 23.53 15.19 20.80
C GLN A 82 22.74 15.23 22.12
N HIS A 83 21.68 16.06 22.22
CA HIS A 83 20.89 16.15 23.44
C HIS A 83 19.90 14.98 23.61
N HIS A 84 19.40 14.41 22.50
CA HIS A 84 18.53 13.23 22.57
C HIS A 84 19.26 11.94 22.96
N GLN A 85 20.56 11.83 22.66
CA GLN A 85 21.30 10.61 22.99
C GLN A 85 21.64 10.51 24.49
N LEU A 86 21.84 11.64 25.17
CA LEU A 86 22.08 11.62 26.63
C LEU A 86 20.80 11.35 27.44
N GLN A 87 19.63 11.76 26.93
CA GLN A 87 18.37 11.54 27.66
C GLN A 87 17.88 10.08 27.54
N GLN A 88 18.15 9.39 26.43
CA GLN A 88 17.86 7.95 26.33
C GLN A 88 18.74 7.09 27.25
N GLN A 89 19.99 7.47 27.50
CA GLN A 89 20.86 6.68 28.36
C GLN A 89 20.45 6.76 29.84
N GLN A 90 19.79 7.83 30.27
CA GLN A 90 19.31 7.96 31.66
C GLN A 90 17.97 7.24 31.91
N GLN A 91 17.11 7.09 30.89
CA GLN A 91 15.89 6.26 31.04
C GLN A 91 16.16 4.75 30.99
N GLN A 92 17.23 4.30 30.31
CA GLN A 92 17.56 2.86 30.30
C GLN A 92 18.03 2.33 31.66
N GLN A 93 18.74 3.12 32.47
CA GLN A 93 19.14 2.65 33.81
C GLN A 93 17.99 2.59 34.81
N GLN A 94 16.96 3.44 34.68
CA GLN A 94 15.82 3.39 35.60
C GLN A 94 14.82 2.28 35.24
N HIS A 95 14.68 1.92 33.95
CA HIS A 95 13.87 0.77 33.56
C HIS A 95 14.55 -0.57 33.84
N GLN A 96 15.89 -0.63 33.89
CA GLN A 96 16.57 -1.88 34.20
C GLN A 96 16.37 -2.30 35.67
N GLN A 97 16.17 -1.37 36.61
CA GLN A 97 15.90 -1.72 38.02
C GLN A 97 14.43 -2.08 38.30
N LEU A 98 13.47 -1.59 37.50
CA LEU A 98 12.05 -1.98 37.62
C LEU A 98 11.74 -3.27 36.82
N ALA A 99 12.44 -3.51 35.71
CA ALA A 99 12.35 -4.76 34.95
C ALA A 99 12.95 -5.97 35.68
N SER A 100 13.98 -5.78 36.51
CA SER A 100 14.59 -6.88 37.29
C SER A 100 13.63 -7.51 38.30
N ASN A 101 12.58 -6.82 38.75
CA ASN A 101 11.66 -7.33 39.77
C ASN A 101 10.34 -7.90 39.20
N MET A 102 10.08 -7.75 37.89
CA MET A 102 8.96 -8.43 37.19
C MET A 102 9.43 -9.65 36.37
N SER A 103 10.74 -9.87 36.28
CA SER A 103 11.40 -10.95 35.52
C SER A 103 11.52 -12.29 36.27
N LEU A 104 10.54 -12.62 37.11
CA LEU A 104 10.44 -13.95 37.78
C LEU A 104 9.17 -14.71 37.40
N LEU A 105 8.32 -14.14 36.53
CA LEU A 105 7.20 -14.82 35.87
C LEU A 105 7.40 -14.91 34.35
N THR A 106 8.65 -14.88 33.90
CA THR A 106 9.04 -15.14 32.50
C THR A 106 8.72 -16.61 32.18
N VAL A 107 7.52 -16.83 31.67
CA VAL A 107 7.17 -18.00 30.88
C VAL A 107 8.33 -18.24 29.93
N LYS A 108 8.88 -19.47 29.88
CA LYS A 108 9.94 -19.88 28.95
C LYS A 108 9.52 -19.66 27.50
N GLY A 109 9.56 -18.44 27.04
CA GLY A 109 9.02 -17.99 25.78
C GLY A 109 9.56 -16.61 25.50
N GLY A 110 10.14 -16.47 24.30
CA GLY A 110 10.56 -15.18 23.84
C GLY A 110 9.38 -14.25 23.53
N ARG A 111 9.70 -13.01 23.20
CA ARG A 111 8.72 -11.98 22.80
C ARG A 111 9.28 -11.08 21.71
N TYR A 112 8.39 -10.46 20.96
CA TYR A 112 8.76 -9.33 20.12
C TYR A 112 8.86 -8.05 20.94
N LEU A 113 9.77 -7.16 20.54
CA LEU A 113 9.67 -5.75 20.92
C LEU A 113 8.44 -5.15 20.23
N TRP A 114 7.43 -4.77 21.02
CA TRP A 114 6.13 -4.35 20.51
C TRP A 114 5.93 -2.84 20.68
N THR A 115 5.53 -2.17 19.61
CA THR A 115 5.08 -0.77 19.61
C THR A 115 3.68 -0.66 18.99
N ASP A 116 3.13 0.56 18.92
CA ASP A 116 1.83 0.80 18.27
C ASP A 116 1.80 0.34 16.79
N ARG A 117 2.97 0.33 16.12
CA ARG A 117 3.10 -0.16 14.75
C ARG A 117 2.78 -1.65 14.63
N GLU A 118 3.34 -2.48 15.51
CA GLU A 118 3.13 -3.93 15.49
C GLU A 118 1.68 -4.27 15.86
N LEU A 119 1.03 -3.46 16.71
CA LEU A 119 -0.40 -3.58 16.99
C LEU A 119 -1.23 -3.39 15.71
N LEU A 120 -0.94 -2.35 14.93
CA LEU A 120 -1.64 -2.12 13.64
C LEU A 120 -1.41 -3.26 12.65
N MET A 121 -0.20 -3.84 12.63
CA MET A 121 0.09 -5.00 11.78
C MET A 121 -0.66 -6.26 12.25
N HIS A 122 -0.81 -6.46 13.56
CA HIS A 122 -1.52 -7.61 14.12
C HIS A 122 -3.03 -7.60 13.83
N LEU A 123 -3.62 -6.43 13.61
CA LEU A 123 -5.03 -6.27 13.22
C LEU A 123 -5.30 -6.60 11.75
N GLN A 124 -4.27 -6.85 10.95
CA GLN A 124 -4.40 -7.17 9.54
C GLN A 124 -4.83 -8.62 9.32
N ASN A 125 -5.46 -8.86 8.18
CA ASN A 125 -5.86 -10.20 7.75
C ASN A 125 -4.72 -10.87 6.99
N TYR A 126 -4.49 -12.14 7.31
CA TYR A 126 -3.49 -12.98 6.67
C TYR A 126 -4.09 -14.31 6.23
N THR A 127 -3.37 -15.01 5.36
CA THR A 127 -3.66 -16.41 5.03
C THR A 127 -2.38 -17.18 4.74
N PRO A 128 -2.26 -18.47 5.06
CA PRO A 128 -1.14 -19.30 4.60
C PRO A 128 -1.04 -19.28 3.07
N LEU A 129 0.18 -19.19 2.51
CA LEU A 129 0.40 -19.16 1.07
C LEU A 129 -0.21 -20.38 0.35
N ILE A 130 -0.21 -21.55 0.98
CA ILE A 130 -0.83 -22.75 0.44
C ILE A 130 -2.33 -22.58 0.17
N LEU A 131 -3.05 -21.82 1.01
CA LEU A 131 -4.48 -21.56 0.79
C LEU A 131 -4.71 -20.58 -0.38
N LEU A 132 -3.79 -19.65 -0.60
CA LEU A 132 -3.82 -18.78 -1.78
C LEU A 132 -3.61 -19.58 -3.07
N ILE A 133 -2.66 -20.53 -3.06
CA ILE A 133 -2.42 -21.43 -4.20
C ILE A 133 -3.66 -22.28 -4.47
N ASP A 134 -4.25 -22.89 -3.43
CA ASP A 134 -5.50 -23.65 -3.55
C ASP A 134 -6.65 -22.80 -4.11
N PHE A 135 -6.73 -21.53 -3.70
CA PHE A 135 -7.72 -20.59 -4.22
C PHE A 135 -7.54 -20.32 -5.72
N VAL A 136 -6.30 -20.10 -6.17
CA VAL A 136 -5.98 -19.88 -7.59
C VAL A 136 -6.38 -21.10 -8.43
N GLU A 137 -6.03 -22.31 -7.97
CA GLU A 137 -6.33 -23.54 -8.69
C GLU A 137 -7.83 -23.85 -8.72
N LYS A 138 -8.55 -23.64 -7.61
CA LYS A 138 -10.00 -23.81 -7.55
C LYS A 138 -10.75 -22.81 -8.44
N THR A 139 -10.27 -21.58 -8.53
CA THR A 139 -10.93 -20.53 -9.33
C THR A 139 -10.73 -20.75 -10.83
N ARG A 140 -9.64 -21.40 -11.24
CA ARG A 140 -9.30 -21.65 -12.66
C ARG A 140 -10.38 -22.44 -13.41
N THR A 141 -11.12 -23.30 -12.72
CA THR A 141 -12.16 -24.15 -13.31
C THR A 141 -13.57 -23.56 -13.19
N LYS A 142 -13.70 -22.37 -12.58
CA LYS A 142 -14.99 -21.70 -12.40
C LYS A 142 -15.41 -20.92 -13.65
N ARG A 143 -16.71 -20.92 -13.92
CA ARG A 143 -17.41 -20.22 -14.98
C ARG A 143 -17.87 -18.86 -14.45
N PHE A 144 -17.18 -17.81 -14.86
CA PHE A 144 -17.49 -16.43 -14.48
C PHE A 144 -18.95 -16.02 -14.70
N TYR A 145 -19.58 -16.49 -15.78
CA TYR A 145 -20.96 -16.09 -16.12
C TYR A 145 -22.01 -16.73 -15.19
N GLU A 146 -21.66 -17.77 -14.44
CA GLU A 146 -22.56 -18.42 -13.49
C GLU A 146 -22.55 -17.67 -12.15
N SER A 147 -23.67 -17.06 -11.78
CA SER A 147 -23.79 -16.27 -10.54
C SER A 147 -23.49 -17.08 -9.28
N SER A 148 -23.84 -18.36 -9.26
CA SER A 148 -23.53 -19.28 -8.15
C SER A 148 -22.02 -19.48 -7.97
N GLU A 149 -21.27 -19.59 -9.07
CA GLU A 149 -19.82 -19.79 -9.04
C GLU A 149 -19.10 -18.49 -8.67
N ARG A 150 -19.61 -17.33 -9.10
CA ARG A 150 -19.16 -16.01 -8.62
C ARG A 150 -19.31 -15.86 -7.11
N TYR A 151 -20.47 -16.24 -6.57
CA TYR A 151 -20.70 -16.23 -5.13
C TYR A 151 -19.76 -17.17 -4.39
N GLU A 152 -19.48 -18.35 -4.93
CA GLU A 152 -18.52 -19.30 -4.34
C GLU A 152 -17.10 -18.70 -4.28
N ILE A 153 -16.64 -18.04 -5.34
CA ILE A 153 -15.34 -17.35 -5.34
C ILE A 153 -15.31 -16.28 -4.25
N LEU A 154 -16.37 -15.47 -4.14
CA LEU A 154 -16.48 -14.45 -3.10
C LEU A 154 -16.40 -15.06 -1.69
N MET A 155 -17.09 -16.18 -1.45
CA MET A 155 -17.03 -16.91 -0.17
C MET A 155 -15.63 -17.43 0.14
N LEU A 156 -14.91 -17.95 -0.86
CA LEU A 156 -13.51 -18.38 -0.69
C LEU A 156 -12.62 -17.20 -0.27
N VAL A 157 -12.80 -16.02 -0.86
CA VAL A 157 -12.06 -14.80 -0.47
C VAL A 157 -12.31 -14.45 0.99
N PHE A 158 -13.56 -14.52 1.46
CA PHE A 158 -13.89 -14.25 2.86
C PHE A 158 -13.27 -15.25 3.83
N ILE A 159 -13.37 -16.55 3.55
CA ILE A 159 -12.85 -17.62 4.43
C ILE A 159 -11.32 -17.59 4.54
N MET A 160 -10.62 -17.10 3.51
CA MET A 160 -9.17 -16.98 3.55
C MET A 160 -8.67 -15.91 4.52
N ARG A 161 -9.45 -14.87 4.82
CA ARG A 161 -9.04 -13.75 5.70
C ARG A 161 -9.04 -14.21 7.17
N LYS A 162 -7.86 -14.56 7.68
CA LYS A 162 -7.62 -14.97 9.08
C LYS A 162 -6.86 -13.88 9.83
N GLY A 163 -6.87 -13.92 11.16
CA GLY A 163 -6.04 -13.02 11.98
C GLY A 163 -4.53 -13.25 11.77
N ALA A 164 -3.73 -12.28 12.20
CA ALA A 164 -2.28 -12.36 12.10
C ALA A 164 -1.68 -13.61 12.76
N PRO A 165 -0.68 -14.25 12.13
CA PRO A 165 -0.11 -15.50 12.64
C PRO A 165 0.90 -15.31 13.79
N PHE A 166 1.08 -14.08 14.26
CA PHE A 166 2.06 -13.66 15.27
C PHE A 166 1.38 -12.74 16.28
N CYS A 167 1.93 -12.62 17.48
CA CYS A 167 1.56 -11.62 18.48
C CYS A 167 2.80 -11.33 19.37
N GLU A 168 2.68 -10.48 20.38
CA GLU A 168 3.81 -10.11 21.24
C GLU A 168 4.57 -11.33 21.78
N ASN A 169 3.84 -12.35 22.24
CA ASN A 169 4.39 -13.59 22.80
C ASN A 169 4.37 -14.77 21.82
N LYS A 170 4.16 -14.52 20.51
CA LYS A 170 4.14 -15.55 19.47
C LYS A 170 4.90 -15.10 18.23
N ARG A 171 6.06 -15.74 18.00
CA ARG A 171 6.91 -15.46 16.85
C ARG A 171 6.20 -15.77 15.53
N PHE A 172 6.58 -15.05 14.47
CA PHE A 172 6.05 -15.28 13.13
C PHE A 172 6.44 -16.69 12.64
N PRO A 173 5.53 -17.42 11.99
CA PRO A 173 5.80 -18.80 11.54
C PRO A 173 6.93 -18.90 10.52
N ALA A 174 7.55 -20.07 10.42
CA ALA A 174 8.61 -20.30 9.43
C ALA A 174 8.03 -20.45 8.01
N GLU A 175 6.77 -20.87 7.91
CA GLU A 175 6.03 -20.99 6.67
C GLU A 175 5.65 -19.62 6.08
N TYR A 176 5.30 -19.60 4.80
CA TYR A 176 4.86 -18.39 4.12
C TYR A 176 3.41 -18.04 4.43
N TRP A 177 3.19 -16.78 4.80
CA TRP A 177 1.90 -16.17 5.05
C TRP A 177 1.74 -14.92 4.19
N VAL A 178 0.55 -14.77 3.63
CA VAL A 178 0.15 -13.70 2.73
C VAL A 178 -0.63 -12.67 3.53
N ASN A 179 -0.27 -11.40 3.40
CA ASN A 179 -1.06 -10.29 3.90
C ASN A 179 -2.19 -9.97 2.92
N LEU A 180 -3.43 -10.01 3.39
CA LEU A 180 -4.64 -9.75 2.61
C LEU A 180 -5.27 -8.39 2.94
N SER A 181 -4.64 -7.60 3.82
CA SER A 181 -5.11 -6.26 4.18
C SER A 181 -4.33 -5.15 3.49
N VAL A 182 -3.06 -5.36 3.16
CA VAL A 182 -2.20 -4.35 2.54
C VAL A 182 -1.26 -4.96 1.50
N GLY A 183 -0.91 -4.17 0.50
CA GLY A 183 0.06 -4.53 -0.54
C GLY A 183 -0.58 -5.07 -1.83
N PRO A 184 0.26 -5.46 -2.82
CA PRO A 184 -0.20 -5.78 -4.17
C PRO A 184 -1.22 -6.92 -4.24
N ILE A 185 -1.11 -7.93 -3.38
CA ILE A 185 -2.09 -9.02 -3.32
C ILE A 185 -3.43 -8.54 -2.79
N ALA A 186 -3.44 -7.70 -1.74
CA ALA A 186 -4.67 -7.13 -1.20
C ALA A 186 -5.41 -6.29 -2.25
N GLU A 187 -4.68 -5.44 -2.98
CA GLU A 187 -5.23 -4.64 -4.07
C GLU A 187 -5.80 -5.52 -5.21
N ALA A 188 -5.15 -6.63 -5.52
CA ALA A 188 -5.66 -7.58 -6.52
C ALA A 188 -6.94 -8.28 -6.05
N PHE A 189 -7.07 -8.61 -4.75
CA PHE A 189 -8.32 -9.11 -4.18
C PHE A 189 -9.44 -8.05 -4.19
N ASP A 190 -9.13 -6.79 -3.94
CA ASP A 190 -10.13 -5.71 -4.01
C ASP A 190 -10.65 -5.53 -5.44
N ARG A 191 -9.75 -5.59 -6.44
CA ARG A 191 -10.14 -5.62 -7.86
C ARG A 191 -10.98 -6.84 -8.20
N LEU A 192 -10.64 -8.02 -7.66
CA LEU A 192 -11.41 -9.24 -7.86
C LEU A 192 -12.82 -9.14 -7.28
N GLN A 193 -12.95 -8.63 -6.03
CA GLN A 193 -14.24 -8.45 -5.38
C GLN A 193 -15.12 -7.49 -6.20
N ALA A 194 -14.57 -6.35 -6.63
CA ALA A 194 -15.27 -5.42 -7.49
C ALA A 194 -15.71 -6.09 -8.80
N ALA A 195 -14.86 -6.90 -9.44
CA ALA A 195 -15.19 -7.57 -10.70
C ALA A 195 -16.27 -8.67 -10.59
N ILE A 196 -16.53 -9.16 -9.38
CA ILE A 196 -17.52 -10.23 -9.10
C ILE A 196 -18.87 -9.65 -8.65
N ASP A 197 -18.86 -8.47 -8.03
CA ASP A 197 -20.04 -7.73 -7.56
C ASP A 197 -20.77 -7.04 -8.71
N ILE A 198 -21.21 -7.84 -9.69
CA ILE A 198 -21.97 -7.38 -10.84
C ILE A 198 -23.39 -7.03 -10.38
N PRO A 199 -23.88 -5.80 -10.62
CA PRO A 199 -25.25 -5.42 -10.29
C PRO A 199 -26.26 -6.40 -10.91
N ASP A 200 -27.17 -6.95 -10.10
CA ASP A 200 -28.19 -7.89 -10.57
C ASP A 200 -29.07 -7.21 -11.65
N PRO A 201 -29.23 -7.81 -12.86
CA PRO A 201 -30.08 -7.27 -13.93
C PRO A 201 -31.58 -7.18 -13.60
N GLN A 202 -32.01 -7.36 -12.35
CA GLN A 202 -33.40 -7.13 -11.93
C GLN A 202 -33.86 -5.66 -12.02
N LEU A 203 -32.96 -4.72 -12.31
CA LEU A 203 -33.33 -3.39 -12.79
C LEU A 203 -33.38 -3.40 -14.33
N PRO A 204 -34.47 -2.92 -14.98
CA PRO A 204 -34.64 -2.91 -16.45
C PRO A 204 -33.67 -2.02 -17.25
N ILE A 205 -32.51 -1.70 -16.69
CA ILE A 205 -31.48 -0.92 -17.36
C ILE A 205 -30.51 -1.92 -17.95
N HIS A 206 -30.72 -2.21 -19.24
CA HIS A 206 -29.91 -3.06 -20.10
C HIS A 206 -28.41 -3.02 -19.75
N MET A 207 -27.91 -3.99 -18.96
CA MET A 207 -26.51 -4.36 -19.10
C MET A 207 -26.37 -4.91 -20.51
N SER A 208 -25.66 -4.17 -21.34
CA SER A 208 -25.28 -4.59 -22.66
C SER A 208 -24.30 -5.77 -22.56
N VAL A 209 -24.24 -6.62 -23.59
CA VAL A 209 -23.21 -7.69 -23.67
C VAL A 209 -21.79 -7.09 -23.55
N THR A 210 -21.61 -5.85 -23.98
CA THR A 210 -20.38 -5.07 -23.82
C THR A 210 -20.03 -4.79 -22.36
N ASP A 211 -21.01 -4.63 -21.46
CA ASP A 211 -20.76 -4.42 -20.04
C ASP A 211 -20.23 -5.71 -19.41
N LEU A 212 -20.86 -6.84 -19.68
CA LEU A 212 -20.47 -8.14 -19.11
C LEU A 212 -19.07 -8.58 -19.57
N THR A 213 -18.68 -8.22 -20.80
CA THR A 213 -17.33 -8.46 -21.31
C THR A 213 -16.30 -7.65 -20.54
N SER A 214 -16.62 -6.40 -20.17
CA SER A 214 -15.75 -5.53 -19.39
C SER A 214 -15.55 -6.07 -17.98
N TRP A 215 -16.61 -6.54 -17.32
CA TRP A 215 -16.54 -7.21 -16.01
C TRP A 215 -15.66 -8.48 -16.07
N LYS A 216 -15.81 -9.29 -17.12
CA LYS A 216 -14.96 -10.48 -17.33
C LYS A 216 -13.49 -10.11 -17.48
N GLN A 217 -13.17 -9.04 -18.22
CA GLN A 217 -11.79 -8.57 -18.36
C GLN A 217 -11.21 -8.11 -17.02
N MET A 218 -11.97 -7.38 -16.20
CA MET A 218 -11.55 -6.99 -14.85
C MET A 218 -11.27 -8.21 -13.96
N PHE A 219 -12.15 -9.21 -14.02
CA PHE A 219 -11.97 -10.48 -13.31
C PHE A 219 -10.69 -11.20 -13.75
N ASP A 220 -10.46 -11.31 -15.06
CA ASP A 220 -9.29 -12.00 -15.62
C ASP A 220 -7.98 -11.32 -15.24
N LEU A 221 -7.94 -9.98 -15.29
CA LEU A 221 -6.78 -9.21 -14.87
C LEU A 221 -6.47 -9.39 -13.38
N ALA A 222 -7.50 -9.33 -12.53
CA ALA A 222 -7.33 -9.55 -11.09
C ALA A 222 -6.82 -10.97 -10.79
N MET A 223 -7.40 -11.99 -11.43
CA MET A 223 -6.94 -13.38 -11.28
C MET A 223 -5.53 -13.62 -11.82
N LEU A 224 -5.15 -12.95 -12.92
CA LEU A 224 -3.80 -13.00 -13.47
C LEU A 224 -2.77 -12.46 -12.48
N ASP A 225 -3.06 -11.33 -11.84
CA ASP A 225 -2.20 -10.73 -10.83
C ASP A 225 -2.06 -11.63 -9.60
N ILE A 226 -3.18 -12.12 -9.05
CA ILE A 226 -3.17 -13.03 -7.89
C ILE A 226 -2.34 -14.28 -8.20
N ARG A 227 -2.54 -14.89 -9.38
CA ARG A 227 -1.77 -16.04 -9.82
C ARG A 227 -0.28 -15.71 -9.93
N ARG A 228 0.07 -14.57 -10.54
CA ARG A 228 1.47 -14.15 -10.67
C ARG A 228 2.14 -14.04 -9.31
N PHE A 229 1.49 -13.39 -8.34
CA PHE A 229 2.04 -13.23 -7.00
C PHE A 229 2.17 -14.55 -6.23
N ALA A 230 1.19 -15.44 -6.35
CA ALA A 230 1.19 -16.74 -5.67
C ALA A 230 2.34 -17.67 -6.11
N TYR A 231 2.86 -17.49 -7.33
CA TYR A 231 3.91 -18.33 -7.92
C TYR A 231 5.28 -17.67 -8.04
N TYR A 232 5.52 -16.53 -7.37
CA TYR A 232 6.88 -16.04 -7.23
C TYR A 232 7.75 -17.06 -6.48
N THR A 233 8.98 -17.24 -6.97
CA THR A 233 9.96 -18.19 -6.42
C THR A 233 11.06 -17.51 -5.63
N ASP A 234 11.27 -16.21 -5.83
CA ASP A 234 12.24 -15.40 -5.09
C ASP A 234 11.61 -14.87 -3.78
N PRO A 235 12.18 -15.19 -2.59
CA PRO A 235 11.68 -14.71 -1.31
C PRO A 235 11.55 -13.19 -1.20
N LEU A 236 12.41 -12.41 -1.88
CA LEU A 236 12.34 -10.95 -1.84
C LEU A 236 11.16 -10.42 -2.66
N GLN A 237 10.91 -11.00 -3.85
CA GLN A 237 9.74 -10.66 -4.66
C GLN A 237 8.43 -11.05 -3.96
N LEU A 238 8.43 -12.20 -3.27
CA LEU A 238 7.31 -12.61 -2.41
C LEU A 238 7.05 -11.56 -1.31
N ALA A 239 8.09 -11.11 -0.61
CA ALA A 239 7.96 -10.09 0.44
C ALA A 239 7.43 -8.76 -0.10
N ASP A 240 7.86 -8.33 -1.29
CA ASP A 240 7.35 -7.12 -1.94
C ASP A 240 5.89 -7.27 -2.39
N ALA A 241 5.43 -8.49 -2.70
CA ALA A 241 4.03 -8.78 -2.98
C ALA A 241 3.15 -8.90 -1.71
N GLY A 242 3.75 -8.90 -0.51
CA GLY A 242 3.05 -9.07 0.76
C GLY A 242 3.03 -10.51 1.29
N VAL A 243 3.93 -11.38 0.80
CA VAL A 243 4.09 -12.76 1.25
C VAL A 243 5.37 -12.90 2.08
N PHE A 244 5.22 -13.27 3.35
CA PHE A 244 6.34 -13.30 4.29
C PHE A 244 6.52 -14.68 4.89
N ASN A 245 7.78 -15.09 5.06
CA ASN A 245 8.14 -16.07 6.07
C ASN A 245 8.73 -15.32 7.28
N ARG A 246 9.11 -16.02 8.35
CA ARG A 246 9.74 -15.39 9.52
C ARG A 246 10.88 -14.44 9.17
N ILE A 247 11.81 -14.89 8.33
CA ILE A 247 13.04 -14.16 8.02
C ILE A 247 12.70 -12.86 7.27
N THR A 248 11.90 -12.95 6.20
CA THR A 248 11.55 -11.77 5.41
C THR A 248 10.62 -10.83 6.16
N PHE A 249 9.74 -11.35 7.02
CA PHE A 249 8.91 -10.54 7.91
C PHE A 249 9.76 -9.72 8.90
N GLU A 250 10.62 -10.39 9.67
CA GLU A 250 11.48 -9.73 10.66
C GLU A 250 12.42 -8.72 10.02
N GLN A 251 13.02 -9.05 8.87
CA GLN A 251 13.87 -8.12 8.12
C GLN A 251 13.10 -6.92 7.58
N ARG A 252 11.94 -7.13 6.96
CA ARG A 252 11.16 -6.05 6.31
C ARG A 252 10.60 -5.06 7.33
N PHE A 253 10.17 -5.55 8.48
CA PHE A 253 9.54 -4.72 9.51
C PHE A 253 10.51 -4.31 10.63
N GLY A 254 11.73 -4.86 10.66
CA GLY A 254 12.70 -4.59 11.72
C GLY A 254 12.28 -5.19 13.08
N MET A 255 11.46 -6.26 13.05
CA MET A 255 10.99 -6.91 14.27
C MET A 255 12.08 -7.78 14.87
N GLN A 256 12.29 -7.63 16.17
CA GLN A 256 13.31 -8.36 16.93
C GLN A 256 12.66 -9.26 17.96
N TRP A 257 12.95 -10.56 17.87
CA TRP A 257 12.55 -11.56 18.86
C TRP A 257 13.61 -11.66 19.96
N GLN A 258 13.21 -11.40 21.20
CA GLN A 258 14.03 -11.61 22.40
C GLN A 258 13.69 -12.97 22.98
N GLU A 259 14.68 -13.82 23.23
CA GLU A 259 14.50 -15.13 23.87
C GLU A 259 14.35 -15.05 25.40
#